data_AF-A0A1W6BY75-F1
#
_entry.id   AF-A0A1W6BY75-F1
#
_cell.length_a   1.000
_cell.length_b   1.000
_cell.length_c   1.000
_cell.angle_alpha   90.00
_cell.angle_beta   90.00
_cell.angle_gamma   90.00
#
_symmetry.space_group_name_H-M   'P 1'
#
loop_
_entity.id
_entity.type
_entity.pdbx_description
1 polymer ?
#
loop_
_entity_poly.entity_id
_entity_poly.type
_entity_poly.pdbx_seq_one_letter_code
_entity_poly.pdbx_strand_id
1 'polypeptide(L)'
;MKNKEIVAAMKELLNSNEKLDCGTAFKIAKKFNKNIEEIGQIADENQIRIDNCELGQFGHLEFEKPKIEVLKILEPKLDEKRRIFCKDARELAKKHYNLKSIRSALKSYKIDVKYCLLGCFKEKRGKKFVVKTKTWIENADGDLLFGKGKTELLELIAQTGSLLHASKIMGINYKKAWTHLQVLQKNSQEDLVVTKQGRSKDSGTKLTPRAIELMENYSLLQKDIEEYANKRFKELFLKDKKS
;
A
#
# COMPACT_ATOMS: atom_id res chain seq x y z
N MET A 1 40.06 6.59 21.52
CA MET A 1 39.47 7.61 22.42
C MET A 1 38.31 8.35 21.77
N LYS A 2 38.49 8.97 20.58
CA LYS A 2 37.43 9.75 19.90
C LYS A 2 36.08 9.04 19.68
N ASN A 3 36.06 7.74 19.36
CA ASN A 3 34.78 7.01 19.18
C ASN A 3 33.98 6.87 20.48
N LYS A 4 34.64 6.72 21.64
CA LYS A 4 33.95 6.65 22.93
C LYS A 4 33.27 7.98 23.27
N GLU A 5 33.91 9.10 22.95
CA GLU A 5 33.36 10.44 23.14
C GLU A 5 32.16 10.71 22.21
N ILE A 6 32.22 10.23 20.97
CA ILE A 6 31.10 10.30 20.01
C ILE A 6 29.91 9.51 20.56
N VAL A 7 30.13 8.27 21.02
CA VAL A 7 29.06 7.43 21.58
C VAL A 7 28.47 8.04 22.85
N ALA A 8 29.29 8.62 23.72
CA ALA A 8 28.81 9.35 24.90
C ALA A 8 27.90 10.53 24.48
N ALA A 9 28.34 11.34 23.53
CA ALA A 9 27.55 12.46 23.01
C ALA A 9 26.25 12.01 22.32
N MET A 10 26.24 10.83 21.66
CA MET A 10 25.01 10.27 21.10
C MET A 10 24.02 9.88 22.20
N LYS A 11 24.49 9.22 23.26
CA LYS A 11 23.67 8.76 24.39
C LYS A 11 23.04 9.93 25.17
N GLU A 12 23.77 11.03 25.31
CA GLU A 12 23.27 12.26 25.94
C GLU A 12 22.17 12.96 25.13
N LEU A 13 22.11 12.73 23.82
CA LEU A 13 21.21 13.42 22.90
C LEU A 13 20.12 12.49 22.32
N LEU A 14 19.85 11.37 22.99
CA LEU A 14 18.72 10.52 22.65
C LEU A 14 17.39 11.25 22.90
N ASN A 15 16.41 10.96 22.06
CA ASN A 15 15.05 11.46 22.21
C ASN A 15 14.29 10.65 23.28
N SER A 16 13.03 11.01 23.54
CA SER A 16 12.16 10.34 24.51
C SER A 16 11.88 8.86 24.25
N ASN A 17 12.19 8.36 23.05
CA ASN A 17 12.07 6.94 22.68
C ASN A 17 13.42 6.20 22.73
N GLU A 18 14.43 6.78 23.39
CA GLU A 18 15.81 6.23 23.49
C GLU A 18 16.49 6.03 22.13
N LYS A 19 16.18 6.91 21.16
CA LYS A 19 16.77 6.86 19.81
C LYS A 19 17.43 8.17 19.44
N LEU A 20 18.35 8.13 18.48
CA LEU A 20 19.06 9.31 18.01
C LEU A 20 18.39 9.91 16.77
N ASP A 21 17.93 11.15 16.85
CA ASP A 21 17.33 11.81 15.70
C ASP A 21 18.35 12.03 14.58
N CYS A 22 17.91 11.86 13.33
CA CYS A 22 18.76 12.05 12.15
C CYS A 22 19.44 13.43 12.16
N GLY A 23 18.70 14.51 12.45
CA GLY A 23 19.28 15.85 12.54
C GLY A 23 20.34 15.98 13.64
N THR A 24 20.16 15.29 14.76
CA THR A 24 21.13 15.24 15.86
C THR A 24 22.41 14.51 15.44
N ALA A 25 22.29 13.38 14.73
CA ALA A 25 23.45 12.67 14.18
C ALA A 25 24.29 13.56 13.23
N PHE A 26 23.64 14.37 12.38
CA PHE A 26 24.36 15.35 11.53
C PHE A 26 25.07 16.44 12.34
N LYS A 27 24.48 16.90 13.46
CA LYS A 27 25.13 17.86 14.36
C LYS A 27 26.37 17.24 15.04
N ILE A 28 26.28 15.98 15.45
CA ILE A 28 27.41 15.22 16.03
C ILE A 28 28.52 15.08 14.97
N ALA A 29 28.19 14.70 13.74
CA ALA A 29 29.16 14.62 12.64
C ALA A 29 29.96 15.92 12.48
N LYS A 30 29.26 17.07 12.50
CA LYS A 30 29.88 18.39 12.43
C LYS A 30 30.74 18.71 13.66
N LYS A 31 30.25 18.41 14.87
CA LYS A 31 30.95 18.66 16.14
C LYS A 31 32.30 17.92 16.22
N PHE A 32 32.34 16.67 15.76
CA PHE A 32 33.53 15.83 15.84
C PHE A 32 34.36 15.80 14.54
N ASN A 33 33.98 16.61 13.54
CA ASN A 33 34.59 16.64 12.21
C ASN A 33 34.74 15.24 11.58
N LYS A 34 33.65 14.47 11.62
CA LYS A 34 33.58 13.10 11.11
C LYS A 34 32.68 13.01 9.89
N ASN A 35 32.97 12.06 9.01
CA ASN A 35 32.08 11.73 7.91
C ASN A 35 30.74 11.26 8.49
N ILE A 36 29.64 11.66 7.83
CA ILE A 36 28.30 11.30 8.25
C ILE A 36 28.05 9.78 8.19
N GLU A 37 28.69 9.10 7.23
CA GLU A 37 28.59 7.64 7.12
C GLU A 37 29.24 6.95 8.32
N GLU A 38 30.40 7.46 8.77
CA GLU A 38 31.07 6.95 9.99
C GLU A 38 30.20 7.15 11.24
N ILE A 39 29.50 8.28 11.36
CA ILE A 39 28.53 8.48 12.46
C ILE A 39 27.42 7.45 12.42
N GLY A 40 26.92 7.12 11.22
CA GLY A 40 25.95 6.05 11.03
C GLY A 40 26.46 4.69 11.48
N GLN A 41 27.68 4.33 11.07
CA GLN A 41 28.34 3.06 11.43
C GLN A 41 28.57 2.97 12.94
N ILE A 42 29.08 4.03 13.57
CA ILE A 42 29.30 4.07 15.02
C ILE A 42 27.99 3.89 15.78
N ALA A 43 26.90 4.52 15.32
CA ALA A 43 25.59 4.37 15.95
C ALA A 43 25.10 2.91 15.86
N ASP A 44 25.23 2.28 14.69
CA ASP A 44 24.82 0.89 14.45
C ASP A 44 25.64 -0.11 15.30
N GLU A 45 26.97 0.01 15.30
CA GLU A 45 27.88 -0.82 16.10
C GLU A 45 27.60 -0.73 17.60
N ASN A 46 27.03 0.39 18.07
CA ASN A 46 26.72 0.63 19.47
C ASN A 46 25.21 0.49 19.78
N GLN A 47 24.44 -0.12 18.86
CA GLN A 47 23.00 -0.37 19.00
C GLN A 47 22.15 0.89 19.24
N ILE A 48 22.62 2.04 18.79
CA ILE A 48 21.90 3.32 18.86
C ILE A 48 21.09 3.47 17.58
N ARG A 49 19.78 3.28 17.68
CA ARG A 49 18.88 3.37 16.53
C ARG A 49 18.65 4.82 16.11
N ILE A 50 18.78 5.09 14.81
CA ILE A 50 18.44 6.40 14.23
C ILE A 50 16.91 6.53 14.08
N ASP A 51 16.35 7.69 14.46
CA ASP A 51 14.94 8.03 14.27
C ASP A 51 14.76 9.39 13.56
N ASN A 52 13.51 9.80 13.33
CA ASN A 52 13.13 11.13 12.86
C ASN A 52 13.97 11.59 11.66
N CYS A 53 13.91 10.82 10.57
CA CYS A 53 14.60 11.15 9.33
C CYS A 53 14.20 12.55 8.86
N GLU A 54 15.15 13.46 8.69
CA GLU A 54 14.85 14.86 8.33
C GLU A 54 14.11 14.99 6.99
N LEU A 55 14.26 14.01 6.09
CA LEU A 55 13.57 13.90 4.79
C LEU A 55 12.26 13.10 4.85
N GLY A 56 11.88 12.57 6.02
CA GLY A 56 10.57 11.96 6.28
C GLY A 56 10.40 10.49 5.86
N GLN A 57 11.49 9.72 5.72
CA GLN A 57 11.38 8.29 5.38
C GLN A 57 10.90 7.40 6.55
N PHE A 58 11.18 7.81 7.78
CA PHE A 58 10.75 7.17 9.02
C PHE A 58 10.73 8.21 10.16
N GLY A 59 10.10 7.84 11.27
CA GLY A 59 9.89 8.72 12.42
C GLY A 59 8.64 9.60 12.29
N HIS A 60 8.41 10.44 13.30
CA HIS A 60 7.20 11.22 13.47
C HIS A 60 7.55 12.71 13.49
N LEU A 61 7.89 13.27 12.33
CA LEU A 61 8.15 14.70 12.17
C LEU A 61 6.91 15.43 11.66
N GLU A 62 6.78 16.71 12.02
CA GLU A 62 5.71 17.56 11.48
C GLU A 62 5.89 17.86 9.98
N PHE A 63 4.78 18.14 9.31
CA PHE A 63 4.76 18.51 7.89
C PHE A 63 4.02 19.84 7.71
N GLU A 64 4.39 20.58 6.68
CA GLU A 64 3.69 21.79 6.24
C GLU A 64 2.96 21.53 4.92
N LYS A 65 2.16 22.51 4.48
CA LYS A 65 1.50 22.42 3.17
C LYS A 65 2.57 22.34 2.06
N PRO A 66 2.47 21.35 1.15
CA PRO A 66 3.45 21.18 0.08
C PRO A 66 3.39 22.36 -0.88
N LYS A 67 4.57 22.81 -1.30
CA LYS A 67 4.74 23.87 -2.31
C LYS A 67 5.03 23.24 -3.65
N ILE A 68 4.30 23.65 -4.70
CA ILE A 68 4.45 23.07 -6.04
C ILE A 68 5.82 23.42 -6.64
N GLU A 69 6.39 24.54 -6.25
CA GLU A 69 7.73 24.99 -6.64
C GLU A 69 8.81 24.03 -6.13
N VAL A 70 8.60 23.42 -4.96
CA VAL A 70 9.50 22.41 -4.41
C VAL A 70 9.45 21.13 -5.24
N LEU A 71 8.28 20.75 -5.76
CA LEU A 71 8.17 19.60 -6.66
C LEU A 71 8.95 19.84 -7.96
N LYS A 72 8.85 21.04 -8.56
CA LYS A 72 9.54 21.40 -9.81
C LYS A 72 11.06 21.23 -9.72
N ILE A 73 11.68 21.51 -8.57
CA ILE A 73 13.12 21.33 -8.39
C ILE A 73 13.51 19.89 -8.06
N LEU A 74 12.57 19.09 -7.54
CA LEU A 74 12.79 17.67 -7.22
C LEU A 74 12.73 16.82 -8.49
N GLU A 75 11.79 17.10 -9.39
CA GLU A 75 11.51 16.30 -10.60
C GLU A 75 12.77 15.97 -11.43
N PRO A 76 13.67 16.92 -11.74
CA PRO A 76 14.88 16.62 -12.52
C PRO A 76 15.87 15.67 -11.82
N LYS A 77 15.71 15.43 -10.52
CA LYS A 77 16.58 14.56 -9.70
C LYS A 77 15.93 13.21 -9.37
N LEU A 78 14.71 12.98 -9.83
CA LEU A 78 14.01 11.71 -9.59
C LEU A 78 14.44 10.66 -10.61
N ASP A 79 14.51 9.41 -10.17
CA ASP A 79 14.59 8.27 -11.09
C ASP A 79 13.20 7.86 -11.62
N GLU A 80 13.19 6.89 -12.55
CA GLU A 80 11.99 6.32 -13.17
C GLU A 80 10.93 5.80 -12.17
N LYS A 81 11.36 5.45 -10.93
CA LYS A 81 10.48 4.97 -9.85
C LYS A 81 10.07 6.10 -8.90
N ARG A 82 10.29 7.36 -9.29
CA ARG A 82 10.06 8.57 -8.48
C ARG A 82 10.83 8.54 -7.15
N ARG A 83 12.12 8.20 -7.21
CA ARG A 83 13.01 8.19 -6.03
C ARG A 83 14.16 9.18 -6.18
N ILE A 84 14.55 9.81 -5.07
CA ILE A 84 15.66 10.78 -5.01
C ILE A 84 16.78 10.30 -4.09
N PHE A 85 18.05 10.57 -4.39
CA PHE A 85 19.14 10.30 -3.44
C PHE A 85 19.04 11.23 -2.22
N CYS A 86 19.35 10.71 -1.03
CA CYS A 86 19.37 11.49 0.22
C CYS A 86 20.31 12.71 0.11
N LYS A 87 21.45 12.52 -0.57
CA LYS A 87 22.41 13.59 -0.87
C LYS A 87 21.77 14.72 -1.68
N ASP A 88 21.10 14.38 -2.78
CA ASP A 88 20.49 15.35 -3.69
C ASP A 88 19.36 16.12 -3.00
N ALA A 89 18.48 15.42 -2.28
CA ALA A 89 17.40 16.05 -1.53
C ALA A 89 17.93 17.05 -0.48
N ARG A 90 19.03 16.70 0.22
CA ARG A 90 19.69 17.60 1.17
C ARG A 90 20.41 18.76 0.49
N GLU A 91 20.98 18.56 -0.69
CA GLU A 91 21.61 19.63 -1.46
C GLU A 91 20.58 20.65 -1.94
N LEU A 92 19.43 20.19 -2.45
CA LEU A 92 18.29 21.04 -2.78
C LEU A 92 17.77 21.79 -1.55
N ALA A 93 17.75 21.12 -0.39
CA ALA A 93 17.42 21.73 0.91
C ALA A 93 18.47 22.72 1.44
N LYS A 94 19.62 22.86 0.80
CA LYS A 94 20.62 23.89 1.12
C LYS A 94 20.59 25.03 0.12
N LYS A 95 20.35 24.72 -1.16
CA LYS A 95 20.40 25.67 -2.27
C LYS A 95 19.11 26.45 -2.49
N HIS A 96 17.94 25.84 -2.27
CA HIS A 96 16.66 26.41 -2.72
C HIS A 96 15.59 26.52 -1.63
N TYR A 97 15.44 25.50 -0.78
CA TYR A 97 14.41 25.44 0.27
C TYR A 97 14.98 24.85 1.55
N ASN A 98 14.22 24.77 2.63
CA ASN A 98 14.65 24.09 3.87
C ASN A 98 14.24 22.60 3.89
N LEU A 99 14.79 21.84 4.84
CA LEU A 99 14.50 20.41 5.01
C LEU A 99 13.02 20.13 5.30
N LYS A 100 12.30 21.01 6.00
CA LYS A 100 10.87 20.85 6.30
C LYS A 100 10.01 20.93 5.03
N SER A 101 10.31 21.88 4.14
CA SER A 101 9.63 22.03 2.85
C SER A 101 9.92 20.84 1.93
N ILE A 102 11.19 20.42 1.83
CA ILE A 102 11.57 19.23 1.05
C ILE A 102 10.88 17.97 1.58
N ARG A 103 10.96 17.72 2.90
CA ARG A 103 10.27 16.60 3.55
C ARG A 103 8.77 16.58 3.24
N SER A 104 8.12 17.74 3.32
CA SER A 104 6.67 17.86 3.09
C SER A 104 6.31 17.57 1.64
N ALA A 105 7.12 18.02 0.68
CA ALA A 105 6.95 17.66 -0.73
C ALA A 105 7.18 16.17 -0.98
N LEU A 106 8.27 15.60 -0.46
CA LEU A 106 8.59 14.17 -0.62
C LEU A 106 7.44 13.28 -0.13
N LYS A 107 6.89 13.58 1.07
CA LYS A 107 5.75 12.84 1.61
C LYS A 107 4.48 13.04 0.79
N SER A 108 4.11 14.29 0.48
CA SER A 108 2.84 14.62 -0.17
C SER A 108 2.76 14.07 -1.60
N TYR A 109 3.88 14.10 -2.33
CA TYR A 109 3.96 13.63 -3.72
C TYR A 109 4.45 12.18 -3.84
N LYS A 110 4.47 11.42 -2.73
CA LYS A 110 4.85 10.00 -2.67
C LYS A 110 6.21 9.72 -3.34
N ILE A 111 7.20 10.56 -3.05
CA ILE A 111 8.58 10.42 -3.54
C ILE A 111 9.40 9.75 -2.43
N ASP A 112 10.00 8.61 -2.75
CA ASP A 112 10.87 7.90 -1.81
C ASP A 112 12.31 8.42 -1.88
N VAL A 113 13.01 8.38 -0.75
CA VAL A 113 14.44 8.68 -0.69
C VAL A 113 15.22 7.36 -0.75
N LYS A 114 16.30 7.36 -1.52
CA LYS A 114 17.28 6.26 -1.60
C LYS A 114 18.65 6.72 -1.09
N TYR A 115 19.45 5.76 -0.67
CA TYR A 115 20.81 5.85 -0.16
C TYR A 115 20.94 6.87 0.97
N CYS A 116 20.49 6.49 2.16
CA CYS A 116 20.61 7.32 3.35
C CYS A 116 22.09 7.61 3.67
N LEU A 117 22.44 8.88 3.88
CA LEU A 117 23.80 9.28 4.21
C LEU A 117 24.32 8.75 5.56
N LEU A 118 23.41 8.40 6.48
CA LEU A 118 23.74 7.74 7.75
C LEU A 118 23.78 6.19 7.62
N GLY A 119 23.62 5.64 6.42
CA GLY A 119 23.63 4.19 6.21
C GLY A 119 22.37 3.44 6.63
N CYS A 120 21.35 4.10 7.21
CA CYS A 120 20.13 3.44 7.72
C CYS A 120 19.36 2.59 6.69
N PHE A 121 19.45 2.93 5.40
CA PHE A 121 18.86 2.17 4.31
C PHE A 121 19.52 2.56 2.98
N LYS A 122 19.59 1.62 2.03
CA LYS A 122 20.02 1.88 0.65
C LYS A 122 18.83 2.17 -0.26
N GLU A 123 17.78 1.38 -0.22
CA GLU A 123 16.55 1.64 -0.95
C GLU A 123 15.38 1.17 -0.10
N LYS A 124 14.25 1.87 -0.15
CA LYS A 124 12.99 1.30 0.34
C LYS A 124 12.68 0.09 -0.51
N ARG A 125 12.97 -1.09 0.02
CA ARG A 125 12.46 -2.33 -0.54
C ARG A 125 10.96 -2.27 -0.29
N GLY A 126 10.15 -2.06 -1.33
CA GLY A 126 8.70 -2.28 -1.25
C GLY A 126 8.44 -3.65 -0.60
N LYS A 127 7.25 -3.84 0.00
CA LYS A 127 6.90 -5.11 0.68
C LYS A 127 7.36 -6.29 -0.19
N LYS A 128 8.36 -7.05 0.27
CA LYS A 128 8.98 -8.12 -0.53
C LYS A 128 7.96 -9.16 -0.97
N PHE A 129 6.90 -9.32 -0.19
CA PHE A 129 5.82 -10.26 -0.43
C PHE A 129 4.49 -9.58 -0.04
N VAL A 130 3.42 -9.94 -0.74
CA VAL A 130 2.04 -9.55 -0.43
C VAL A 130 1.18 -10.80 -0.39
N VAL A 131 0.23 -10.87 0.53
CA VAL A 131 -0.77 -11.94 0.54
C VAL A 131 -1.88 -11.58 -0.45
N LYS A 132 -2.32 -12.56 -1.23
CA LYS A 132 -3.53 -12.47 -2.06
C LYS A 132 -4.39 -13.68 -1.72
N THR A 133 -5.67 -13.44 -1.44
CA THR A 133 -6.64 -14.48 -1.15
C THR A 133 -7.62 -14.60 -2.31
N LYS A 134 -8.01 -15.84 -2.62
CA LYS A 134 -9.09 -16.14 -3.55
C LYS A 134 -10.08 -17.04 -2.81
N THR A 135 -11.30 -16.57 -2.65
CA THR A 135 -12.38 -17.31 -2.00
C THR A 135 -13.33 -17.83 -3.06
N TRP A 136 -13.91 -19.00 -2.82
CA TRP A 136 -15.01 -19.54 -3.60
C TRP A 136 -15.88 -20.44 -2.75
N ILE A 137 -17.13 -20.65 -3.19
CA ILE A 137 -18.13 -21.50 -2.53
C ILE A 137 -18.55 -22.57 -3.52
N GLU A 138 -18.55 -23.83 -3.09
CA GLU A 138 -19.02 -24.99 -3.84
C GLU A 138 -20.15 -25.68 -3.08
N ASN A 139 -21.03 -26.37 -3.81
CA ASN A 139 -21.99 -27.30 -3.20
C ASN A 139 -21.34 -28.66 -2.93
N ALA A 140 -22.11 -29.60 -2.36
CA ALA A 140 -21.64 -30.97 -2.10
C ALA A 140 -21.26 -31.75 -3.37
N ASP A 141 -21.82 -31.37 -4.52
CA ASP A 141 -21.55 -31.98 -5.83
C ASP A 141 -20.29 -31.40 -6.52
N GLY A 142 -19.64 -30.39 -5.92
CA GLY A 142 -18.48 -29.69 -6.48
C GLY A 142 -18.81 -28.59 -7.50
N ASP A 143 -20.08 -28.20 -7.65
CA ASP A 143 -20.47 -27.06 -8.47
C ASP A 143 -20.02 -25.76 -7.80
N LEU A 144 -19.17 -25.00 -8.49
CA LEU A 144 -18.80 -23.64 -8.10
C LEU A 144 -20.04 -22.73 -8.11
N LEU A 145 -20.43 -22.21 -6.95
CA LEU A 145 -21.54 -21.29 -6.77
C LEU A 145 -21.05 -19.84 -6.84
N PHE A 146 -20.21 -19.44 -5.88
CA PHE A 146 -19.65 -18.08 -5.81
C PHE A 146 -18.14 -18.10 -6.00
N GLY A 147 -17.61 -17.11 -6.70
CA GLY A 147 -16.21 -17.03 -7.09
C GLY A 147 -16.00 -16.10 -8.29
N LYS A 148 -14.73 -15.86 -8.67
CA LYS A 148 -14.37 -15.02 -9.82
C LYS A 148 -15.00 -15.60 -11.11
N GLY A 149 -16.00 -14.93 -11.67
CA GLY A 149 -16.79 -15.37 -12.81
C GLY A 149 -18.29 -15.34 -12.55
N LYS A 150 -18.82 -16.23 -11.70
CA LYS A 150 -20.27 -16.31 -11.44
C LYS A 150 -20.80 -15.10 -10.68
N THR A 151 -20.05 -14.62 -9.68
CA THR A 151 -20.38 -13.38 -8.96
C THR A 151 -20.30 -12.17 -9.89
N GLU A 152 -19.23 -12.10 -10.69
CA GLU A 152 -19.01 -11.04 -11.70
C GLU A 152 -20.15 -10.99 -12.72
N LEU A 153 -20.72 -12.14 -13.11
CA LEU A 153 -21.88 -12.18 -13.98
C LEU A 153 -23.09 -11.49 -13.35
N LEU A 154 -23.41 -11.76 -12.08
CA LEU A 154 -24.53 -11.14 -11.39
C LEU A 154 -24.30 -9.62 -11.20
N GLU A 155 -23.08 -9.21 -10.86
CA GLU A 155 -22.68 -7.80 -10.78
C GLU A 155 -22.89 -7.07 -12.11
N LEU A 156 -22.46 -7.67 -13.22
CA LEU A 156 -22.64 -7.10 -14.55
C LEU A 156 -24.10 -7.09 -14.98
N ILE A 157 -24.91 -8.08 -14.60
CA ILE A 157 -26.36 -8.04 -14.82
C ILE A 157 -26.98 -6.86 -14.05
N ALA A 158 -26.59 -6.66 -12.78
CA ALA A 158 -27.07 -5.53 -11.98
C ALA A 158 -26.72 -4.18 -12.61
N GLN A 159 -25.51 -4.03 -13.16
CA GLN A 159 -25.05 -2.80 -13.78
C GLN A 159 -25.67 -2.55 -15.17
N THR A 160 -25.80 -3.60 -15.97
CA THR A 160 -26.19 -3.47 -17.39
C THR A 160 -27.67 -3.68 -17.65
N GLY A 161 -28.39 -4.31 -16.70
CA GLY A 161 -29.76 -4.76 -16.89
C GLY A 161 -29.93 -5.81 -17.99
N SER A 162 -28.85 -6.48 -18.41
CA SER A 162 -28.89 -7.41 -19.55
C SER A 162 -27.87 -8.53 -19.41
N LEU A 163 -28.34 -9.78 -19.40
CA LEU A 163 -27.45 -10.94 -19.44
C LEU A 163 -26.60 -10.98 -20.71
N LEU A 164 -27.15 -10.56 -21.85
CA LEU A 164 -26.39 -10.50 -23.10
C LEU A 164 -25.23 -9.50 -23.00
N HIS A 165 -25.49 -8.30 -22.47
CA HIS A 165 -24.44 -7.30 -22.32
C HIS A 165 -23.38 -7.73 -21.30
N ALA A 166 -23.81 -8.28 -20.17
CA ALA A 166 -22.91 -8.88 -19.17
C ALA A 166 -22.00 -9.96 -19.79
N SER A 167 -22.55 -10.88 -20.59
CA SER A 167 -21.75 -11.92 -21.25
C SER A 167 -20.67 -11.36 -22.20
N LYS A 168 -20.99 -10.28 -22.93
CA LYS A 168 -20.05 -9.59 -23.82
C LYS A 168 -18.92 -8.93 -23.04
N ILE A 169 -19.23 -8.26 -21.93
CA ILE A 169 -18.22 -7.63 -21.06
C ILE A 169 -17.27 -8.69 -20.48
N MET A 170 -17.81 -9.83 -20.06
CA MET A 170 -17.01 -10.96 -19.55
C MET A 170 -16.21 -11.71 -20.63
N GLY A 171 -16.43 -11.42 -21.91
CA GLY A 171 -15.81 -12.17 -23.01
C GLY A 171 -16.27 -13.63 -23.11
N ILE A 172 -17.46 -13.96 -22.60
CA ILE A 172 -18.06 -15.31 -22.70
C ILE A 172 -19.27 -15.31 -23.62
N ASN A 173 -19.56 -16.45 -24.25
CA ASN A 173 -20.78 -16.57 -25.04
C ASN A 173 -22.03 -16.58 -24.14
N TYR A 174 -23.15 -16.17 -24.72
CA TYR A 174 -24.44 -16.08 -24.01
C TYR A 174 -24.85 -17.41 -23.37
N LYS A 175 -24.64 -18.53 -24.06
CA LYS A 175 -24.96 -19.87 -23.54
C LYS A 175 -24.21 -20.17 -22.25
N LYS A 176 -22.92 -19.83 -22.17
CA LYS A 176 -22.08 -20.01 -20.98
C LYS A 176 -22.52 -19.12 -19.83
N ALA A 177 -22.89 -17.86 -20.11
CA ALA A 177 -23.47 -16.97 -19.12
C ALA A 177 -24.80 -17.52 -18.57
N TRP A 178 -25.66 -18.04 -19.45
CA TRP A 178 -26.91 -18.70 -19.06
C TRP A 178 -26.65 -19.93 -18.17
N THR A 179 -25.69 -20.80 -18.53
CA THR A 179 -25.32 -21.94 -17.69
C THR A 179 -24.82 -21.52 -16.31
N HIS A 180 -24.02 -20.45 -16.22
CA HIS A 180 -23.58 -19.91 -14.92
C HIS A 180 -24.75 -19.48 -14.05
N LEU A 181 -25.71 -18.77 -14.62
CA LEU A 181 -26.93 -18.37 -13.93
C LEU A 181 -27.79 -19.58 -13.50
N GLN A 182 -27.97 -20.56 -14.38
CA GLN A 182 -28.74 -21.78 -14.06
C GLN A 182 -28.14 -22.57 -12.90
N VAL A 183 -26.82 -22.72 -12.85
CA VAL A 183 -26.13 -23.39 -11.74
C VAL A 183 -26.40 -22.65 -10.43
N LEU A 184 -26.31 -21.31 -10.43
CA LEU A 184 -26.60 -20.49 -9.26
C LEU A 184 -28.06 -20.64 -8.79
N GLN A 185 -29.03 -20.56 -9.70
CA GLN A 185 -30.45 -20.67 -9.37
C GLN A 185 -30.82 -22.05 -8.84
N LYS A 186 -30.32 -23.12 -9.49
CA LYS A 186 -30.55 -24.51 -9.05
C LYS A 186 -30.06 -24.72 -7.62
N ASN A 187 -28.89 -24.19 -7.29
CA ASN A 187 -28.29 -24.34 -5.97
C ASN A 187 -28.89 -23.40 -4.91
N SER A 188 -29.42 -22.25 -5.32
CA SER A 188 -30.13 -21.33 -4.42
C SER A 188 -31.59 -21.71 -4.23
N GLN A 189 -32.10 -22.69 -4.98
CA GLN A 189 -33.51 -23.13 -5.03
C GLN A 189 -34.49 -21.98 -5.32
N GLU A 190 -34.01 -20.90 -5.94
CA GLU A 190 -34.74 -19.66 -6.19
C GLU A 190 -34.28 -19.02 -7.49
N ASP A 191 -35.16 -18.25 -8.13
CA ASP A 191 -34.80 -17.42 -9.26
C ASP A 191 -33.96 -16.23 -8.78
N LEU A 192 -32.81 -16.02 -9.43
CA LEU A 192 -31.89 -14.94 -9.10
C LEU A 192 -32.06 -13.74 -10.03
N VAL A 193 -32.79 -13.91 -11.13
CA VAL A 193 -33.13 -12.82 -12.05
C VAL A 193 -34.59 -12.86 -12.46
N VAL A 194 -35.14 -11.68 -12.72
CA VAL A 194 -36.44 -11.49 -13.38
C VAL A 194 -36.19 -10.87 -14.74
N THR A 195 -36.77 -11.46 -15.79
CA THR A 195 -36.65 -10.94 -17.15
C THR A 195 -37.99 -10.42 -17.66
N LYS A 196 -38.03 -9.17 -18.12
CA LYS A 196 -39.18 -8.60 -18.84
C LYS A 196 -38.86 -8.41 -20.32
N GLN A 197 -39.67 -9.01 -21.19
CA GLN A 197 -39.56 -8.86 -22.63
C GLN A 197 -40.17 -7.53 -23.10
N GLY A 198 -39.53 -6.85 -24.06
CA GLY A 198 -40.04 -5.61 -24.66
C GLY A 198 -38.95 -4.57 -24.97
N ARG A 199 -39.34 -3.42 -25.52
CA ARG A 199 -38.47 -2.23 -25.75
C ARG A 199 -38.74 -1.08 -24.76
N SER A 200 -39.52 -1.34 -23.71
CA SER A 200 -39.83 -0.32 -22.70
C SER A 200 -38.64 -0.07 -21.78
N LYS A 201 -38.65 1.05 -21.06
CA LYS A 201 -37.62 1.39 -20.06
C LYS A 201 -37.50 0.35 -18.91
N ASP A 202 -38.52 -0.50 -18.76
CA ASP A 202 -38.58 -1.59 -17.78
C ASP A 202 -38.29 -2.98 -18.36
N SER A 203 -37.92 -3.08 -19.64
CA SER A 203 -37.46 -4.35 -20.22
C SER A 203 -36.01 -4.63 -19.85
N GLY A 204 -35.64 -5.91 -19.84
CA GLY A 204 -34.31 -6.38 -19.45
C GLY A 204 -34.32 -7.41 -18.34
N THR A 205 -33.13 -7.73 -17.85
CA THR A 205 -32.86 -8.70 -16.78
C THR A 205 -32.48 -7.94 -15.51
N LYS A 206 -33.28 -8.07 -14.46
CA LYS A 206 -33.04 -7.46 -13.14
C LYS A 206 -32.74 -8.56 -12.12
N LEU A 207 -31.87 -8.29 -11.16
CA LEU A 207 -31.63 -9.21 -10.03
C LEU A 207 -32.86 -9.27 -9.11
N THR A 208 -33.11 -10.43 -8.51
CA THR A 208 -34.07 -10.56 -7.40
C THR A 208 -33.46 -10.04 -6.09
N PRO A 209 -34.29 -9.71 -5.07
CA PRO A 209 -33.78 -9.38 -3.74
C PRO A 209 -32.84 -10.45 -3.19
N ARG A 210 -33.15 -11.74 -3.42
CA ARG A 210 -32.30 -12.86 -3.01
C ARG A 210 -30.92 -12.84 -3.66
N ALA A 211 -30.85 -12.55 -4.96
CA ALA A 211 -29.58 -12.45 -5.67
C ALA A 211 -28.69 -11.32 -5.13
N ILE A 212 -29.30 -10.18 -4.81
CA ILE A 212 -28.60 -9.04 -4.21
C ILE A 212 -28.05 -9.43 -2.83
N GLU A 213 -28.88 -10.03 -1.97
CA GLU A 213 -28.48 -10.49 -0.64
C GLU A 213 -27.30 -11.47 -0.71
N LEU A 214 -27.36 -12.46 -1.62
CA LEU A 214 -26.29 -13.44 -1.79
C LEU A 214 -24.98 -12.81 -2.27
N MET A 215 -25.06 -11.83 -3.19
CA MET A 215 -23.89 -11.07 -3.64
C MET A 215 -23.28 -10.24 -2.50
N GLU A 216 -24.11 -9.57 -1.70
CA GLU A 216 -23.66 -8.78 -0.56
C GLU A 216 -22.99 -9.66 0.50
N ASN A 217 -23.60 -10.81 0.84
CA ASN A 217 -23.03 -11.79 1.76
C ASN A 217 -21.68 -12.32 1.27
N TYR A 218 -21.57 -12.65 -0.01
CA TYR A 218 -20.31 -13.12 -0.59
C TYR A 218 -19.23 -12.03 -0.60
N SER A 219 -19.60 -10.79 -0.93
CA SER A 219 -18.70 -9.62 -0.91
C SER A 219 -18.17 -9.35 0.51
N LEU A 220 -19.06 -9.41 1.50
CA LEU A 220 -18.70 -9.27 2.92
C LEU A 220 -17.73 -10.38 3.36
N LEU A 221 -18.05 -11.64 3.05
CA LEU A 221 -17.18 -12.77 3.36
C LEU A 221 -15.78 -12.62 2.73
N GLN A 222 -15.72 -12.22 1.45
CA GLN A 222 -14.44 -12.03 0.76
C GLN A 222 -13.60 -10.93 1.43
N LYS A 223 -14.24 -9.82 1.82
CA LYS A 223 -13.60 -8.72 2.54
C LYS A 223 -13.06 -9.19 3.89
N ASP A 224 -13.86 -9.89 4.68
CA ASP A 224 -13.47 -10.36 6.02
C ASP A 224 -12.26 -11.31 5.94
N ILE A 225 -12.27 -12.22 4.97
CA ILE A 225 -11.13 -13.13 4.70
C ILE A 225 -9.88 -12.35 4.29
N GLU A 226 -10.01 -11.37 3.39
CA GLU A 226 -8.88 -10.56 2.95
C GLU A 226 -8.30 -9.73 4.10
N GLU A 227 -9.14 -9.14 4.95
CA GLU A 227 -8.72 -8.38 6.12
C GLU A 227 -7.98 -9.27 7.14
N TYR A 228 -8.55 -10.44 7.46
CA TYR A 228 -7.91 -11.41 8.34
C TYR A 228 -6.57 -11.90 7.78
N ALA A 229 -6.54 -12.29 6.51
CA ALA A 229 -5.31 -12.76 5.86
C ALA A 229 -4.23 -11.67 5.82
N ASN A 230 -4.60 -10.42 5.52
CA ASN A 230 -3.67 -9.29 5.55
C ASN A 230 -3.12 -9.03 6.96
N LYS A 231 -3.96 -9.15 7.99
CA LYS A 231 -3.54 -9.03 9.39
C LYS A 231 -2.55 -10.14 9.76
N ARG A 232 -2.90 -11.41 9.53
CA ARG A 232 -2.03 -12.55 9.82
C ARG A 232 -0.74 -12.52 9.02
N PHE A 233 -0.80 -12.09 7.77
CA PHE A 233 0.38 -11.92 6.93
C PHE A 233 1.35 -10.90 7.53
N LYS A 234 0.86 -9.75 8.01
CA LYS A 234 1.71 -8.77 8.70
C LYS A 234 2.35 -9.36 9.95
N GLU A 235 1.59 -10.10 10.75
CA GLU A 235 2.08 -10.72 11.99
C GLU A 235 3.17 -11.76 11.76
N LEU A 236 3.01 -12.59 10.73
CA LEU A 236 3.88 -13.74 10.47
C LEU A 236 5.08 -13.41 9.57
N PHE A 237 4.91 -12.48 8.61
CA PHE A 237 5.90 -12.24 7.56
C PHE A 237 6.52 -10.83 7.58
N LEU A 238 5.90 -9.86 8.28
CA LEU A 238 6.37 -8.47 8.31
C LEU A 238 6.71 -7.94 9.71
N LYS A 239 6.49 -8.69 10.79
CA LYS A 239 7.10 -8.38 12.09
C LYS A 239 8.59 -8.69 11.98
N ASP A 240 9.42 -7.67 12.12
CA ASP A 240 10.88 -7.81 12.20
C ASP A 240 11.21 -8.89 13.24
N LYS A 241 11.86 -9.98 12.82
CA LYS A 241 12.71 -10.72 13.75
C LYS A 241 13.76 -9.71 14.18
N LYS A 242 13.63 -9.18 15.40
CA LYS A 242 14.76 -8.59 16.12
C LYS A 242 15.87 -9.64 16.06
N SER A 243 16.85 -9.40 15.21
CA SER A 243 18.06 -10.19 15.08
C SER A 243 19.22 -9.24 14.95
#